data_AF-A0A318Q152-F1
#
_entry.id   AF-A0A318Q152-F1
#
_cell.length_a   1.000
_cell.length_b   1.000
_cell.length_c   1.000
_cell.angle_alpha   90.00
_cell.angle_beta   90.00
_cell.angle_gamma   90.00
#
_symmetry.space_group_name_H-M   'P 1'
#
loop_
_entity.id
_entity.type
_entity.pdbx_description
1 polymer ?
#
loop_
_entity_poly.entity_id
_entity_poly.type
_entity_poly.pdbx_seq_one_letter_code
_entity_poly.pdbx_strand_id
1 'polypeptide(L)'
;MKFDCEIKIIGNEKEAFCHMVDLMKDIGFSLFDHNGVIVSLVFDGDHNVAQWNVPKNEMLDKRPRDLTCLNKGSIDDFYRDIGNGCLKNIQFWRELGHNLFVTWQVKDSYVLYEIGLDGWNKEESIQIVSGMVRFILEFYKGARDLDNVFSLSTE
;
A
#
# COMPACT_ATOMS: atom_id res chain seq x y z
N MET A 1 -1.28 5.60 -21.75
CA MET A 1 0.06 5.87 -21.20
C MET A 1 0.13 5.07 -19.94
N LYS A 2 1.03 4.08 -19.88
CA LYS A 2 1.19 3.25 -18.69
C LYS A 2 2.24 3.93 -17.83
N PHE A 3 1.90 4.13 -16.57
CA PHE A 3 2.72 4.90 -15.66
C PHE A 3 2.96 4.06 -14.42
N ASP A 4 4.23 3.69 -14.25
CA ASP A 4 4.68 2.83 -13.16
C ASP A 4 5.63 3.64 -12.26
N CYS A 5 5.28 3.66 -10.99
CA CYS A 5 6.05 4.34 -9.95
C CYS A 5 6.69 3.30 -9.04
N GLU A 6 8.01 3.40 -8.86
CA GLU A 6 8.78 2.52 -8.00
C GLU A 6 9.28 3.27 -6.76
N ILE A 7 8.98 2.74 -5.57
CA ILE A 7 9.39 3.34 -4.30
C ILE A 7 10.14 2.31 -3.47
N LYS A 8 11.36 2.62 -3.05
CA LYS A 8 12.19 1.77 -2.19
C LYS A 8 12.16 2.30 -0.77
N ILE A 9 11.61 1.52 0.15
CA ILE A 9 11.53 1.87 1.57
C ILE A 9 12.46 0.95 2.36
N ILE A 10 13.44 1.53 3.05
CA ILE A 10 14.35 0.79 3.93
C ILE A 10 13.60 0.41 5.21
N GLY A 11 13.71 -0.85 5.61
CA GLY A 11 13.08 -1.36 6.84
C GLY A 11 12.57 -2.79 6.68
N ASN A 12 11.97 -3.32 7.74
CA ASN A 12 11.23 -4.57 7.63
C ASN A 12 9.90 -4.38 6.90
N GLU A 13 9.33 -5.46 6.36
CA GLU A 13 8.15 -5.42 5.50
C GLU A 13 6.96 -4.72 6.16
N LYS A 14 6.76 -4.94 7.46
CA LYS A 14 5.66 -4.33 8.22
C LYS A 14 5.82 -2.82 8.40
N GLU A 15 7.00 -2.35 8.80
CA GLU A 15 7.30 -0.93 8.96
C GLU A 15 7.19 -0.20 7.61
N ALA A 16 7.78 -0.80 6.57
CA ALA A 16 7.71 -0.25 5.22
C ALA A 16 6.26 -0.15 4.74
N PHE A 17 5.42 -1.13 5.05
CA PHE A 17 4.01 -1.11 4.68
C PHE A 17 3.24 -0.01 5.42
N CYS A 18 3.49 0.20 6.71
CA CYS A 18 2.90 1.32 7.45
C CYS A 18 3.25 2.67 6.81
N HIS A 19 4.51 2.88 6.42
CA HIS A 19 4.91 4.09 5.70
C HIS A 19 4.19 4.24 4.36
N MET A 20 3.97 3.14 3.63
CA MET A 20 3.19 3.17 2.40
C MET A 20 1.72 3.55 2.65
N VAL A 21 1.10 3.03 3.71
CA VAL A 21 -0.26 3.42 4.10
C VAL A 21 -0.34 4.91 4.42
N ASP A 22 0.65 5.46 5.13
CA ASP A 22 0.69 6.88 5.46
C ASP A 22 0.91 7.76 4.23
N LEU A 23 1.78 7.36 3.31
CA LEU A 23 1.94 8.00 2.00
C LEU A 23 0.61 8.02 1.26
N MET A 24 -0.07 6.87 1.16
CA MET A 24 -1.35 6.74 0.46
C MET A 24 -2.42 7.65 1.06
N LYS A 25 -2.49 7.76 2.40
CA LYS A 25 -3.38 8.70 3.09
C LYS A 25 -3.08 10.15 2.74
N ASP A 26 -1.82 10.55 2.70
CA ASP A 26 -1.42 11.92 2.37
C ASP A 26 -1.84 12.33 0.94
N ILE A 27 -1.85 11.36 0.02
CA ILE A 27 -2.31 11.57 -1.36
C ILE A 27 -3.82 11.29 -1.57
N GLY A 28 -4.57 11.10 -0.49
CA GLY A 28 -6.03 11.00 -0.50
C GLY A 28 -6.59 9.59 -0.70
N PHE A 29 -5.77 8.55 -0.57
CA PHE A 29 -6.20 7.15 -0.63
C PHE A 29 -6.45 6.56 0.76
N SER A 30 -7.35 5.59 0.80
CA SER A 30 -7.71 4.80 1.97
C SER A 30 -7.34 3.34 1.73
N LEU A 31 -6.86 2.68 2.78
CA LEU A 31 -6.67 1.22 2.78
C LEU A 31 -8.01 0.46 2.69
N PHE A 32 -9.09 1.10 3.14
CA PHE A 32 -10.42 0.51 3.21
C PHE A 32 -11.34 1.08 2.13
N ASP A 33 -12.18 0.22 1.57
CA ASP A 33 -13.30 0.64 0.74
C ASP A 33 -14.42 1.30 1.58
N HIS A 34 -15.51 1.69 0.93
CA HIS A 34 -16.67 2.31 1.58
C HIS A 34 -17.41 1.38 2.57
N ASN A 35 -17.19 0.08 2.47
CA ASN A 35 -17.74 -0.96 3.34
C ASN A 35 -16.80 -1.33 4.51
N GLY A 36 -15.56 -0.83 4.53
CA GLY A 36 -14.55 -1.20 5.53
C GLY A 36 -13.73 -2.44 5.15
N VAL A 37 -13.64 -2.75 3.85
CA VAL A 37 -12.97 -3.94 3.32
C VAL A 37 -11.61 -3.57 2.76
N ILE A 38 -10.60 -4.38 3.09
CA ILE A 38 -9.30 -4.36 2.43
C ILE A 38 -9.28 -5.47 1.38
N VAL A 39 -8.86 -5.17 0.17
CA VAL A 39 -8.69 -6.15 -0.90
C VAL A 39 -7.19 -6.38 -1.12
N SER A 40 -6.78 -7.64 -1.14
CA SER A 40 -5.38 -8.04 -1.36
C SER A 40 -5.30 -9.27 -2.25
N LEU A 41 -4.15 -9.47 -2.91
CA LEU A 41 -3.85 -10.73 -3.59
C LEU A 41 -2.93 -11.58 -2.71
N VAL A 42 -3.31 -12.85 -2.55
CA VAL A 42 -2.52 -13.85 -1.82
C VAL A 42 -1.67 -14.61 -2.83
N PHE A 43 -0.43 -14.88 -2.47
CA PHE A 43 0.44 -15.75 -3.26
C PHE A 43 0.27 -17.21 -2.80
N ASP A 44 -0.68 -17.95 -3.36
CA ASP A 44 -0.85 -19.39 -3.09
C ASP A 44 -0.83 -20.26 -4.37
N GLY A 45 -0.02 -19.89 -5.38
CA GLY A 45 0.11 -20.68 -6.60
C GLY A 45 -1.07 -20.57 -7.56
N ASP A 46 -2.25 -20.18 -7.07
CA ASP A 46 -3.39 -19.66 -7.83
C ASP A 46 -3.63 -18.19 -7.42
N HIS A 47 -4.08 -17.35 -8.35
CA HIS A 47 -4.32 -15.92 -8.07
C HIS A 47 -5.58 -15.75 -7.22
N ASN A 48 -5.50 -16.00 -5.92
CA ASN A 48 -6.62 -15.84 -5.00
C ASN A 48 -6.70 -14.41 -4.47
N VAL A 49 -7.83 -13.73 -4.72
CA VAL A 49 -8.17 -12.44 -4.11
C VAL A 49 -8.67 -12.70 -2.69
N ALA A 50 -7.97 -12.18 -1.68
CA ALA A 50 -8.44 -12.16 -0.30
C ALA A 50 -9.08 -10.82 0.04
N GLN A 51 -10.21 -10.88 0.74
CA GLN A 51 -10.93 -9.73 1.26
C GLN A 51 -10.93 -9.76 2.78
N TRP A 52 -10.44 -8.70 3.39
CA TRP A 52 -10.36 -8.54 4.84
C TRP A 52 -11.46 -7.59 5.29
N ASN A 53 -12.47 -8.12 5.97
CA ASN A 53 -13.57 -7.32 6.51
C ASN A 53 -13.18 -6.80 7.89
N VAL A 54 -12.74 -5.55 7.98
CA VAL A 54 -12.39 -4.93 9.27
C VAL A 54 -13.59 -4.12 9.76
N PRO A 55 -14.21 -4.48 10.91
CA PRO A 55 -15.39 -3.77 11.39
C PRO A 55 -15.13 -2.27 11.56
N LYS A 56 -16.09 -1.41 11.16
CA LYS A 56 -15.99 0.06 11.30
C LYS A 56 -15.64 0.54 12.72
N ASN A 57 -15.92 -0.28 13.74
CA ASN A 57 -15.64 0.01 15.14
C ASN A 57 -14.17 -0.21 15.55
N GLU A 58 -13.36 -0.87 14.71
CA GLU A 58 -11.90 -1.01 14.86
C GLU A 58 -11.11 0.03 14.05
N MET A 59 -11.80 0.86 13.25
CA MET A 59 -11.19 1.90 12.41
C MET A 59 -10.64 3.12 13.18
N LEU A 60 -10.74 3.11 14.51
CA LEU A 60 -10.25 4.18 15.39
C LEU A 60 -9.33 3.60 16.47
N ASP A 61 -8.03 3.75 16.23
CA ASP A 61 -7.04 4.06 17.26
C ASP A 61 -6.79 3.03 18.37
N LYS A 62 -7.04 1.73 18.14
CA LYS A 62 -6.78 0.71 19.17
C LYS A 62 -5.81 -0.37 18.72
N ARG A 63 -4.73 -0.48 19.52
CA ARG A 63 -3.86 -1.65 19.63
C ARG A 63 -4.71 -2.92 19.82
N PRO A 64 -4.23 -4.07 19.37
CA PRO A 64 -5.11 -5.18 19.08
C PRO A 64 -5.66 -5.92 20.28
N ARG A 65 -6.97 -6.18 20.24
CA ARG A 65 -7.62 -7.30 20.92
C ARG A 65 -8.84 -7.77 20.13
N ASP A 66 -8.81 -9.06 19.80
CA ASP A 66 -9.86 -10.02 19.43
C ASP A 66 -11.08 -9.50 18.66
N LEU A 67 -11.31 -10.05 17.45
CA LEU A 67 -12.61 -10.44 16.91
C LEU A 67 -12.44 -11.27 15.61
N THR A 68 -13.26 -12.32 15.46
CA THR A 68 -13.27 -13.30 14.35
C THR A 68 -14.42 -13.07 13.37
N CYS A 69 -14.15 -12.99 12.05
CA CYS A 69 -15.13 -13.20 10.96
C CYS A 69 -14.42 -13.79 9.71
N LEU A 70 -14.96 -14.87 9.10
CA LEU A 70 -14.47 -15.55 7.88
C LEU A 70 -14.57 -14.61 6.65
N ASN A 71 -13.59 -14.43 5.75
CA ASN A 71 -12.41 -15.21 5.36
C ASN A 71 -11.09 -14.40 5.60
N LYS A 72 -10.27 -14.85 6.57
CA LYS A 72 -9.05 -14.22 7.14
C LYS A 72 -9.28 -12.78 7.64
N GLY A 73 -9.59 -12.59 8.93
CA GLY A 73 -8.63 -12.44 10.03
C GLY A 73 -8.74 -11.01 10.61
N SER A 74 -8.35 -10.78 11.87
CA SER A 74 -8.35 -9.41 12.45
C SER A 74 -7.35 -8.49 11.70
N ILE A 75 -7.35 -7.19 11.99
CA ILE A 75 -6.32 -6.28 11.44
C ILE A 75 -4.89 -6.76 11.79
N ASP A 76 -4.71 -7.50 12.89
CA ASP A 76 -3.43 -8.10 13.25
C ASP A 76 -3.07 -9.29 12.40
N ASP A 77 -4.06 -10.11 12.05
CA ASP A 77 -3.85 -11.21 11.13
C ASP A 77 -3.41 -10.67 9.77
N PHE A 78 -4.01 -9.57 9.33
CA PHE A 78 -3.59 -8.85 8.14
C PHE A 78 -2.14 -8.36 8.25
N TYR A 79 -1.78 -7.62 9.31
CA TYR A 79 -0.40 -7.16 9.50
C TYR A 79 0.61 -8.30 9.70
N ARG A 80 0.17 -9.43 10.26
CA ARG A 80 0.99 -10.64 10.39
C ARG A 80 1.21 -11.30 9.04
N ASP A 81 0.17 -11.39 8.19
CA ASP A 81 0.29 -11.94 6.84
C ASP A 81 1.17 -11.05 5.95
N ILE A 82 1.17 -9.71 6.16
CA ILE A 82 2.18 -8.80 5.57
C ILE A 82 3.58 -9.12 6.09
N GLY A 83 3.77 -9.17 7.41
CA GLY A 83 5.08 -9.42 8.02
C GLY A 83 5.68 -10.78 7.71
N ASN A 84 4.84 -11.76 7.35
CA ASN A 84 5.25 -13.10 6.91
C ASN A 84 5.44 -13.20 5.38
N GLY A 85 5.22 -12.11 4.64
CA GLY A 85 5.34 -12.08 3.18
C GLY A 85 4.25 -12.88 2.45
N CYS A 86 3.12 -13.16 3.09
CA CYS A 86 2.00 -13.87 2.47
C CYS A 86 1.18 -12.98 1.52
N LEU A 87 1.25 -11.66 1.73
CA LEU A 87 0.64 -10.65 0.88
C LEU A 87 1.71 -9.94 0.07
N LYS A 88 1.40 -9.62 -1.19
CA LYS A 88 2.30 -8.89 -2.10
C LYS A 88 1.63 -7.77 -2.86
N ASN A 89 0.31 -7.66 -2.78
CA ASN A 89 -0.44 -6.64 -3.47
C ASN A 89 -1.70 -6.27 -2.69
N ILE A 90 -1.95 -4.97 -2.53
CA ILE A 90 -3.10 -4.40 -1.82
C ILE A 90 -3.75 -3.29 -2.64
N GLN A 91 -5.07 -3.26 -2.61
CA GLN A 91 -5.88 -2.20 -3.22
C GLN A 91 -6.07 -1.02 -2.26
N PHE A 92 -5.83 0.18 -2.77
CA PHE A 92 -6.09 1.46 -2.10
C PHE A 92 -7.19 2.23 -2.85
N TRP A 93 -7.98 3.02 -2.11
CA TRP A 93 -9.25 3.61 -2.58
C TRP A 93 -9.26 5.13 -2.43
N ARG A 94 -9.62 5.88 -3.47
CA ARG A 94 -9.75 7.35 -3.47
C ARG A 94 -11.07 7.73 -4.14
N GLU A 95 -12.19 7.40 -3.49
CA GLU A 95 -13.60 7.54 -3.96
C GLU A 95 -14.19 6.30 -4.67
N LEU A 96 -15.48 6.38 -5.05
CA LEU A 96 -16.21 5.29 -5.73
C LEU A 96 -15.64 5.09 -7.14
N GLY A 97 -14.97 3.95 -7.35
CA GLY A 97 -14.46 3.54 -8.66
C GLY A 97 -13.01 3.96 -8.95
N HIS A 98 -12.41 4.78 -8.09
CA HIS A 98 -11.00 5.13 -8.18
C HIS A 98 -10.21 4.35 -7.15
N ASN A 99 -9.43 3.40 -7.64
CA ASN A 99 -8.54 2.60 -6.84
C ASN A 99 -7.23 2.37 -7.59
N LEU A 100 -6.21 2.00 -6.83
CA LEU A 100 -4.95 1.52 -7.39
C LEU A 100 -4.50 0.32 -6.60
N PHE A 101 -3.73 -0.54 -7.27
CA PHE A 101 -3.04 -1.63 -6.61
C PHE A 101 -1.59 -1.22 -6.34
N VAL A 102 -1.16 -1.43 -5.12
CA VAL A 102 0.24 -1.30 -4.71
C VAL A 102 0.78 -2.71 -4.55
N THR A 103 1.73 -3.07 -5.41
CA THR A 103 2.47 -4.33 -5.32
C THR A 103 3.80 -4.08 -4.61
N TRP A 104 4.34 -5.07 -3.90
CA TRP A 104 5.69 -4.95 -3.37
C TRP A 104 6.48 -6.25 -3.32
N GLN A 105 7.79 -6.10 -3.27
CA GLN A 105 8.77 -7.18 -3.17
C GLN A 105 9.81 -6.80 -2.12
N VAL A 106 10.21 -7.76 -1.29
CA VAL A 106 11.30 -7.58 -0.33
C VAL A 106 12.61 -7.93 -1.03
N LYS A 107 13.57 -7.02 -1.01
CA LYS A 107 14.92 -7.18 -1.60
C LYS A 107 15.94 -6.86 -0.51
N ASP A 108 16.77 -7.83 -0.12
CA ASP A 108 17.87 -7.73 0.86
C ASP A 108 17.61 -6.77 2.05
N SER A 109 17.82 -5.46 1.86
CA SER A 109 17.71 -4.42 2.88
C SER A 109 16.54 -3.43 2.70
N TYR A 110 15.64 -3.63 1.72
CA TYR A 110 14.54 -2.72 1.41
C TYR A 110 13.30 -3.43 0.87
N VAL A 111 12.17 -2.73 0.90
CA VAL A 111 10.93 -3.11 0.23
C VAL A 111 10.73 -2.24 -1.00
N LEU A 112 10.67 -2.86 -2.17
CA LEU A 112 10.36 -2.20 -3.45
C LEU A 112 8.86 -2.26 -3.67
N TYR A 113 8.22 -1.10 -3.73
CA TYR A 113 6.83 -0.93 -4.08
C TYR A 113 6.69 -0.52 -5.54
N GLU A 114 5.73 -1.11 -6.23
CA GLU A 114 5.34 -0.81 -7.60
C GLU A 114 3.87 -0.35 -7.61
N ILE A 115 3.63 0.82 -8.21
CA ILE A 115 2.31 1.45 -8.24
C ILE A 115 1.96 1.79 -9.69
N GLY A 116 0.98 1.08 -10.24
CA GLY A 116 0.45 1.32 -11.57
C GLY A 116 -0.69 2.34 -11.55
N LEU A 117 -0.61 3.35 -12.42
CA LEU A 117 -1.66 4.37 -12.60
C LEU A 117 -2.44 4.16 -13.90
N ASP A 118 -2.65 2.90 -14.30
CA ASP A 118 -3.40 2.55 -15.49
C ASP A 118 -4.87 3.01 -15.40
N GLY A 119 -5.34 3.71 -16.42
CA GLY A 119 -6.70 4.24 -16.49
C GLY A 119 -6.91 5.59 -15.80
N TRP A 120 -5.89 6.16 -15.15
CA TRP A 120 -5.94 7.50 -14.57
C TRP A 120 -5.71 8.58 -15.63
N ASN A 121 -6.38 9.72 -15.50
CA ASN A 121 -6.13 10.84 -16.40
C ASN A 121 -4.81 11.57 -16.04
N LYS A 122 -4.32 12.40 -16.95
CA LYS A 122 -3.00 13.03 -16.82
C LYS A 122 -2.92 13.92 -15.58
N GLU A 123 -3.92 14.76 -15.34
CA GLU A 123 -3.97 15.69 -14.22
C GLU A 123 -3.96 14.94 -12.88
N GLU A 124 -4.75 13.87 -12.75
CA GLU A 124 -4.80 13.02 -11.56
C GLU A 124 -3.47 12.30 -11.33
N SER A 125 -2.90 11.70 -12.37
CA SER A 125 -1.60 11.03 -12.28
C SER A 125 -0.50 12.00 -11.83
N ILE A 126 -0.49 13.24 -12.34
CA ILE A 126 0.45 14.27 -11.89
C ILE A 126 0.25 14.58 -10.41
N GLN A 127 -0.98 14.71 -9.92
CA GLN A 127 -1.25 14.97 -8.50
C GLN A 127 -0.75 13.83 -7.62
N ILE A 128 -1.04 12.59 -8.00
CA ILE A 128 -0.64 11.38 -7.27
C ILE A 128 0.88 11.31 -7.17
N VAL A 129 1.57 11.42 -8.31
CA VAL A 129 3.04 11.36 -8.39
C VAL A 129 3.68 12.53 -7.63
N SER A 130 3.12 13.73 -7.75
CA SER A 130 3.63 14.90 -7.01
C SER A 130 3.53 14.71 -5.51
N GLY A 131 2.43 14.11 -5.03
CA GLY A 131 2.24 13.75 -3.63
C GLY A 131 3.23 12.69 -3.15
N MET A 132 3.46 11.63 -3.95
CA MET A 132 4.49 10.61 -3.66
C MET A 132 5.88 11.23 -3.55
N VAL A 133 6.26 12.06 -4.53
CA VAL A 133 7.56 12.74 -4.54
C VAL A 133 7.70 13.65 -3.32
N ARG A 134 6.66 14.43 -2.98
CA ARG A 134 6.68 15.28 -1.77
C ARG A 134 6.88 14.46 -0.51
N PHE A 135 6.10 13.39 -0.32
CA PHE A 135 6.22 12.52 0.85
C PHE A 135 7.64 11.95 0.97
N ILE A 136 8.21 11.45 -0.12
CA ILE A 136 9.56 10.90 -0.12
C ILE A 136 10.60 11.97 0.24
N LEU A 137 10.50 13.16 -0.34
CA LEU A 137 11.42 14.27 -0.04
C LEU A 137 11.31 14.73 1.41
N GLU A 138 10.11 14.70 2.01
CA GLU A 138 9.89 15.07 3.41
C GLU A 138 10.35 13.97 4.37
N PHE A 139 9.99 12.72 4.10
CA PHE A 139 10.30 11.57 4.97
C PHE A 139 11.80 11.24 4.99
N TYR A 140 12.46 11.35 3.83
CA TYR A 140 13.88 11.05 3.68
C TYR A 140 14.76 12.31 3.68
N LYS A 141 14.24 13.42 4.21
CA LYS A 141 14.97 14.68 4.34
C LYS A 141 16.24 14.49 5.18
N GLY A 142 17.39 14.44 4.52
CA GLY A 142 18.70 14.22 5.16
C GLY A 142 19.23 12.78 5.12
N ALA A 143 18.51 11.86 4.48
CA ALA A 143 19.06 10.55 4.13
C ALA A 143 20.15 10.69 3.07
N ARG A 144 21.27 9.97 3.23
CA ARG A 144 22.42 10.07 2.32
C ARG A 144 22.19 9.44 0.93
N ASP A 145 21.15 8.62 0.76
CA ASP A 145 20.92 7.78 -0.43
C ASP A 145 19.55 8.00 -1.10
N LEU A 146 19.10 9.25 -1.24
CA LEU A 146 17.80 9.59 -1.89
C LEU A 146 17.66 9.04 -3.32
N ASP A 147 18.74 8.98 -4.10
CA ASP A 147 18.73 8.47 -5.49
C ASP A 147 18.40 6.98 -5.58
N ASN A 148 18.51 6.25 -4.46
CA ASN A 148 18.13 4.84 -4.37
C ASN A 148 16.73 4.63 -3.75
N VAL A 149 15.97 5.69 -3.46
CA VAL A 149 14.69 5.60 -2.74
C VAL A 149 13.49 5.68 -3.70
N PHE A 150 13.66 6.27 -4.88
CA PHE A 150 12.54 6.51 -5.81
C PHE A 150 12.96 6.41 -7.27
N SER A 151 12.20 5.67 -8.07
CA SER A 151 12.31 5.63 -9.53
C SER A 151 10.93 5.87 -10.15
N LEU A 152 10.94 6.61 -11.27
CA LEU A 152 9.75 6.90 -12.04
C LEU A 152 9.97 6.45 -13.48
N SER A 153 9.11 5.59 -13.98
CA SER A 153 9.20 5.07 -15.36
C SER A 153 7.87 5.24 -16.10
N THR A 154 7.96 5.58 -17.38
CA THR A 154 6.80 5.75 -18.26
C THR A 154 6.97 4.89 -19.50
N GLU A 155 5.94 4.10 -19.83
CA GLU A 155 5.84 3.31 -21.07
C GLU A 155 4.82 3.91 -22.05
#